data_AF-A0A4S8PB98-F1
#
_entry.id   AF-A0A4S8PB98-F1
#
_cell.length_a   1.000
_cell.length_b   1.000
_cell.length_c   1.000
_cell.angle_alpha   90.00
_cell.angle_beta   90.00
_cell.angle_gamma   90.00
#
_symmetry.space_group_name_H-M   'P 1'
#
loop_
_entity.id
_entity.type
_entity.pdbx_description
1 polymer ?
#
loop_
_entity_poly.entity_id
_entity_poly.type
_entity_poly.pdbx_seq_one_letter_code
_entity_poly.pdbx_strand_id
1 'polypeptide(L)'
;MAGADVFTMEPDEVRRSVDVLFEIEAEVDRQTATMAGANADACGPLKDAGTALGPALEAAGEWWQTHRAGGFTGLLGNTGEYLAVCTEEAVEIDDYNAGTFASVAGDLYPTRPNANASSRPDW
;
A
#
# COMPACT_ATOMS: atom_id res chain seq x y z
N MET A 1 -22.36 -11.84 -6.86
CA MET A 1 -21.56 -11.75 -5.63
C MET A 1 -21.85 -10.38 -5.04
N ALA A 2 -22.52 -10.31 -3.89
CA ALA A 2 -22.65 -9.04 -3.18
C ALA A 2 -21.27 -8.76 -2.58
N GLY A 3 -20.58 -7.74 -3.10
CA GLY A 3 -19.32 -7.28 -2.51
C GLY A 3 -19.59 -6.78 -1.10
N ALA A 4 -18.66 -7.03 -0.18
CA ALA A 4 -18.74 -6.48 1.16
C ALA A 4 -18.83 -4.95 1.05
N ASP A 5 -19.93 -4.38 1.54
CA ASP A 5 -20.10 -2.95 1.59
C ASP A 5 -19.35 -2.44 2.83
N VAL A 6 -18.29 -1.65 2.61
CA VAL A 6 -17.45 -1.08 3.67
C VAL A 6 -18.28 -0.27 4.66
N PHE A 7 -19.39 0.32 4.22
CA PHE A 7 -20.33 1.05 5.06
C PHE A 7 -21.18 0.14 5.97
N THR A 8 -21.10 -1.18 5.80
CA THR A 8 -21.77 -2.19 6.64
C THR A 8 -20.80 -3.00 7.52
N MET A 9 -19.49 -2.76 7.37
CA MET A 9 -18.47 -3.42 8.18
C MET A 9 -18.28 -2.67 9.51
N GLU A 10 -18.04 -3.42 10.58
CA GLU A 10 -17.67 -2.83 11.86
C GLU A 10 -16.33 -2.08 11.72
N PRO A 11 -16.17 -0.87 12.28
CA PRO A 11 -14.94 -0.07 12.14
C PRO A 11 -13.65 -0.82 12.52
N ASP A 12 -13.72 -1.69 13.53
CA ASP A 12 -12.59 -2.53 13.95
C ASP A 12 -12.21 -3.58 12.90
N GLU A 13 -13.17 -4.08 12.12
CA GLU A 13 -12.90 -5.01 11.02
C GLU A 13 -12.29 -4.29 9.82
N VAL A 14 -12.72 -3.06 9.53
CA VAL A 14 -12.10 -2.24 8.48
C VAL A 14 -10.67 -1.89 8.87
N ARG A 15 -10.44 -1.46 10.12
CA ARG A 15 -9.10 -1.21 10.65
C ARG A 15 -8.20 -2.43 10.52
N ARG A 16 -8.66 -3.61 10.95
CA ARG A 16 -7.87 -4.84 10.83
C ARG A 16 -7.54 -5.16 9.37
N SER A 17 -8.48 -4.90 8.46
CA SER A 17 -8.27 -5.11 7.03
C SER A 17 -7.21 -4.15 6.47
N VAL A 18 -7.24 -2.87 6.87
CA VAL A 18 -6.22 -1.87 6.53
C VAL A 18 -4.84 -2.28 7.06
N ASP A 19 -4.75 -2.69 8.32
CA ASP A 19 -3.50 -3.15 8.94
C ASP A 19 -2.89 -4.33 8.15
N VAL A 20 -3.72 -5.30 7.74
CA VAL A 20 -3.30 -6.44 6.93
C VAL A 20 -2.83 -6.01 5.54
N LEU A 21 -3.52 -5.08 4.88
CA LEU A 21 -3.12 -4.61 3.55
C LEU A 21 -1.74 -3.93 3.60
N PHE A 22 -1.48 -3.10 4.60
CA PHE A 22 -0.18 -2.45 4.77
C PHE A 22 0.92 -3.41 5.21
N GLU A 23 0.62 -4.42 6.03
CA GLU A 23 1.58 -5.46 6.37
C GLU A 23 2.01 -6.27 5.13
N ILE A 24 1.04 -6.64 4.28
CA ILE A 24 1.33 -7.34 3.02
C ILE A 24 2.14 -6.44 2.08
N GLU A 25 1.79 -5.15 1.97
CA GLU A 25 2.54 -4.18 1.16
C GLU A 25 4.01 -4.12 1.59
N ALA A 26 4.25 -3.92 2.89
CA ALA A 26 5.59 -3.84 3.45
C ALA A 26 6.40 -5.14 3.28
N GLU A 27 5.75 -6.29 3.42
CA GLU A 27 6.42 -7.58 3.21
C GLU A 27 6.78 -7.81 1.75
N VAL A 28 5.87 -7.52 0.81
CA VAL A 28 6.17 -7.65 -0.62
C VAL A 28 7.28 -6.71 -1.05
N ASP A 29 7.31 -5.48 -0.52
CA ASP A 29 8.38 -4.53 -0.82
C ASP A 29 9.75 -5.03 -0.30
N ARG A 30 9.83 -5.52 0.94
CA ARG A 30 11.06 -6.12 1.50
C ARG A 30 11.58 -7.29 0.68
N GLN A 31 10.71 -8.23 0.35
CA GLN A 31 11.10 -9.42 -0.42
C GLN A 31 11.54 -9.04 -1.84
N THR A 32 10.85 -8.08 -2.45
CA THR A 32 11.20 -7.55 -3.77
C THR A 32 12.56 -6.87 -3.75
N ALA A 33 12.84 -6.03 -2.76
CA ALA A 33 14.14 -5.38 -2.60
C ALA A 33 15.28 -6.41 -2.42
N THR A 34 15.03 -7.45 -1.61
CA THR A 34 16.00 -8.54 -1.40
C THR A 34 16.29 -9.29 -2.70
N MET A 35 15.25 -9.63 -3.46
CA MET A 35 15.40 -10.30 -4.75
C MET A 35 16.10 -9.42 -5.79
N ALA A 36 15.77 -8.12 -5.84
CA ALA A 36 16.41 -7.17 -6.75
C ALA A 36 17.91 -7.05 -6.47
N GLY A 37 18.31 -7.00 -5.19
CA GLY A 37 19.71 -7.03 -4.78
C GLY A 37 20.43 -8.31 -5.25
N ALA A 38 19.84 -9.48 -5.01
CA ALA A 38 20.40 -10.76 -5.45
C ALA A 38 20.54 -10.86 -6.98
N ASN A 39 19.57 -10.32 -7.73
CA ASN A 39 19.64 -10.25 -9.19
C ASN A 39 20.76 -9.31 -9.67
N ALA A 40 20.95 -8.16 -9.03
CA ALA A 40 22.01 -7.23 -9.36
C ALA A 40 23.40 -7.84 -9.11
N ASP A 41 23.57 -8.55 -7.98
CA ASP A 41 24.81 -9.26 -7.65
C ASP A 41 25.14 -10.36 -8.67
N ALA A 42 24.12 -11.07 -9.17
CA ALA A 42 24.29 -12.14 -10.14
C ALA A 42 24.48 -11.63 -11.59
N CYS A 43 23.86 -10.51 -11.97
CA CYS A 43 23.85 -10.05 -13.36
C CYS A 43 25.22 -9.50 -13.81
N GLY A 44 26.00 -8.91 -12.89
CA GLY A 44 27.34 -8.36 -13.18
C GLY A 44 28.29 -9.39 -13.79
N PRO A 45 28.63 -10.48 -13.06
CA PRO A 45 29.51 -11.54 -13.58
C PRO A 45 29.00 -12.17 -14.88
N LEU A 46 27.68 -12.30 -15.04
CA LEU A 46 27.07 -12.85 -16.25
C LEU A 46 27.20 -11.91 -17.46
N LYS A 47 27.11 -10.59 -17.24
CA LYS A 47 27.39 -9.57 -18.26
C LYS A 47 28.87 -9.58 -18.64
N ASP A 48 29.76 -9.63 -17.65
CA ASP A 48 31.21 -9.65 -17.86
C ASP A 48 31.67 -10.91 -18.62
N ALA A 49 31.01 -12.04 -18.39
CA ALA A 49 31.21 -13.28 -19.13
C ALA A 49 30.61 -13.26 -20.56
N GLY A 50 29.98 -12.16 -20.98
CA GLY A 50 29.37 -12.02 -22.31
C GLY A 50 28.13 -12.91 -22.52
N THR A 51 27.49 -13.35 -21.43
CA THR A 51 26.31 -14.20 -21.53
C THR A 51 25.06 -13.37 -21.77
N ALA A 52 24.15 -13.86 -22.62
CA ALA A 52 22.84 -13.24 -22.82
C ALA A 52 21.98 -13.23 -21.54
N LEU A 53 22.29 -14.08 -20.58
CA LEU A 53 21.59 -14.18 -19.30
C LEU A 53 21.80 -12.95 -18.41
N GLY A 54 22.96 -12.30 -18.48
CA GLY A 54 23.25 -11.11 -17.65
C GLY A 54 22.26 -9.96 -17.91
N PRO A 55 22.17 -9.44 -19.16
CA PRO A 55 21.21 -8.40 -19.51
C PRO A 55 19.74 -8.84 -19.33
N ALA A 56 19.43 -10.11 -19.60
CA ALA A 56 18.08 -10.64 -19.42
C ALA A 56 17.66 -10.65 -17.95
N LEU A 57 18.56 -11.02 -17.03
CA LEU A 57 18.31 -11.05 -15.59
C LEU A 57 18.13 -9.64 -15.02
N GLU A 58 18.91 -8.69 -15.48
CA GLU A 58 18.78 -7.26 -15.12
C GLU A 58 17.43 -6.70 -15.55
N ALA A 59 17.05 -6.88 -16.82
CA ALA A 59 15.76 -6.43 -17.34
C ALA A 59 14.57 -7.12 -16.63
N ALA A 60 14.70 -8.41 -16.32
CA ALA A 60 13.67 -9.14 -15.59
C ALA A 60 13.53 -8.64 -14.14
N GLY A 61 14.64 -8.33 -13.47
CA GLY A 61 14.65 -7.75 -12.12
C GLY A 61 13.95 -6.38 -12.08
N GLU A 62 14.30 -5.48 -12.99
CA GLU A 62 13.69 -4.17 -13.11
C GLU A 62 12.18 -4.26 -13.42
N TRP A 63 11.80 -5.12 -14.38
CA TRP A 63 10.40 -5.32 -14.72
C TRP A 63 9.59 -5.82 -13.53
N TRP A 64 10.11 -6.82 -12.81
CA TRP A 64 9.45 -7.35 -11.63
C TRP A 64 9.26 -6.26 -10.56
N GLN A 65 10.32 -5.54 -10.22
CA GLN A 65 10.29 -4.52 -9.18
C GLN A 65 9.29 -3.41 -9.51
N THR A 66 9.36 -2.86 -10.73
CA THR A 66 8.54 -1.70 -11.11
C THR A 66 7.10 -2.07 -11.45
N HIS A 67 6.90 -3.13 -12.24
CA HIS A 67 5.59 -3.40 -12.84
C HIS A 67 4.77 -4.38 -12.01
N ARG A 68 5.42 -5.42 -11.48
CA ARG A 68 4.71 -6.49 -10.79
C ARG A 68 4.58 -6.22 -9.30
N ALA A 69 5.71 -6.04 -8.61
CA ALA A 69 5.71 -5.71 -7.20
C ALA A 69 5.20 -4.28 -6.97
N GLY A 70 5.76 -3.28 -7.64
CA GLY A 70 5.32 -1.88 -7.53
C GLY A 70 3.85 -1.66 -7.92
N GLY A 71 3.37 -2.33 -8.97
CA GLY A 71 1.96 -2.28 -9.33
C GLY A 71 1.04 -2.91 -8.28
N PHE A 72 1.46 -4.02 -7.67
CA PHE A 72 0.72 -4.68 -6.61
C PHE A 72 0.70 -3.88 -5.30
N THR A 73 1.87 -3.40 -4.84
CA THR A 73 1.97 -2.58 -3.62
C THR A 73 1.20 -1.28 -3.77
N GLY A 74 1.27 -0.62 -4.93
CA GLY A 74 0.46 0.56 -5.22
C GLY A 74 -1.05 0.30 -5.13
N LEU A 75 -1.55 -0.86 -5.60
CA LEU A 75 -2.96 -1.24 -5.45
C LEU A 75 -3.34 -1.50 -3.98
N LEU A 76 -2.48 -2.17 -3.22
CA LEU A 76 -2.70 -2.40 -1.78
C LEU A 76 -2.74 -1.10 -1.00
N GLY A 77 -1.75 -0.23 -1.20
CA GLY A 77 -1.67 1.07 -0.54
C GLY A 77 -2.90 1.92 -0.85
N ASN A 78 -3.28 2.06 -2.13
CA ASN A 78 -4.48 2.80 -2.53
C ASN A 78 -5.77 2.22 -1.92
N THR A 79 -5.86 0.88 -1.82
CA THR A 79 -7.03 0.22 -1.24
C THR A 79 -7.08 0.42 0.28
N GLY A 80 -5.94 0.32 0.97
CA GLY A 80 -5.83 0.59 2.40
C GLY A 80 -6.18 2.04 2.73
N GLU A 81 -5.67 3.00 1.97
CA GLU A 81 -5.99 4.42 2.10
C GLU A 81 -7.49 4.68 1.86
N TYR A 82 -8.08 4.09 0.81
CA TYR A 82 -9.51 4.22 0.53
C TYR A 82 -10.36 3.70 1.70
N LEU A 83 -10.03 2.53 2.24
CA LEU A 83 -10.74 1.95 3.37
C LEU A 83 -10.60 2.80 4.64
N ALA A 84 -9.41 3.36 4.90
CA ALA A 84 -9.19 4.25 6.03
C ALA A 84 -10.05 5.52 5.93
N VAL A 85 -10.07 6.17 4.76
CA VAL A 85 -10.89 7.37 4.52
C VAL A 85 -12.39 7.08 4.62
N CYS A 86 -12.88 6.00 3.99
CA CYS A 86 -14.29 5.63 4.11
C CYS A 86 -14.71 5.33 5.55
N THR A 87 -13.80 4.80 6.38
CA THR A 87 -14.07 4.57 7.81
C THR A 87 -14.08 5.89 8.58
N GLU A 88 -13.16 6.81 8.29
CA GLU A 88 -13.14 8.14 8.91
C GLU A 88 -14.42 8.92 8.60
N GLU A 89 -14.83 8.96 7.34
CA GLU A 89 -16.09 9.60 6.93
C GLU A 89 -17.32 8.90 7.53
N ALA A 90 -17.32 7.58 7.69
CA ALA A 90 -18.41 6.84 8.34
C ALA A 90 -18.48 7.16 9.85
N VAL A 91 -17.33 7.34 10.51
CA VAL A 91 -17.23 7.76 11.93
C VAL A 91 -17.64 9.22 12.11
N GLU A 92 -17.32 10.12 11.16
CA GLU A 92 -17.80 11.52 11.19
C GLU A 92 -19.31 11.63 10.96
N ILE A 93 -19.93 10.69 10.25
CA ILE A 93 -21.40 10.61 10.15
C ILE A 93 -22.02 10.11 11.47
N ASP A 94 -21.29 9.29 12.24
CA ASP A 94 -21.68 8.79 13.57
C ASP A 94 -21.08 9.64 14.70
N ASP A 95 -21.34 10.96 14.62
CA ASP A 95 -20.84 12.04 15.47
C ASP A 95 -21.35 11.98 16.94
N TYR A 96 -21.39 10.78 17.52
CA TYR A 96 -21.53 10.51 18.94
C TYR A 96 -20.24 9.92 19.56
N ASN A 97 -19.18 9.55 18.80
CA ASN A 97 -17.97 8.90 19.36
C ASN A 97 -16.59 9.29 18.74
N ALA A 98 -16.42 10.46 18.11
CA ALA A 98 -15.22 10.86 17.34
C ALA A 98 -13.87 11.08 18.10
N GLY A 99 -13.79 10.84 19.42
CA GLY A 99 -12.65 11.29 20.23
C GLY A 99 -11.33 10.51 20.05
N THR A 100 -11.37 9.25 19.62
CA THR A 100 -10.19 8.35 19.68
C THR A 100 -9.40 8.30 18.38
N PHE A 101 -10.04 8.40 17.21
CA PHE A 101 -9.39 8.20 15.91
C PHE A 101 -8.64 9.41 15.36
N ALA A 102 -9.12 10.64 15.63
CA ALA A 102 -8.42 11.87 15.23
C ALA A 102 -7.01 11.97 15.84
N SER A 103 -6.79 11.37 17.02
CA SER A 103 -5.46 11.30 17.64
C SER A 103 -4.50 10.37 16.90
N VAL A 104 -5.01 9.31 16.28
CA VAL A 104 -4.19 8.24 15.65
C VAL A 104 -3.75 8.62 14.24
N ALA A 105 -4.61 9.29 13.45
CA ALA A 105 -4.25 9.78 12.12
C ALA A 105 -3.12 10.82 12.18
N GLY A 106 -3.14 11.69 13.21
CA GLY A 106 -2.06 12.65 13.46
C GLY A 106 -0.72 12.01 13.84
N ASP A 107 -0.75 10.91 14.59
CA ASP A 107 0.46 10.17 15.01
C ASP A 107 1.10 9.39 13.86
N LEU A 108 0.30 8.85 12.92
CA LEU A 108 0.79 8.12 11.75
C LEU A 108 1.35 9.03 10.64
N TYR A 109 0.84 10.27 10.54
CA TYR A 109 1.23 11.21 9.47
C TYR A 109 1.45 12.66 9.96
N PRO A 110 2.49 12.92 10.79
CA PRO A 110 2.68 14.20 11.48
C PRO A 110 3.03 15.40 10.57
N THR A 111 3.37 15.17 9.30
CA THR A 111 3.84 16.21 8.37
C THR A 111 2.85 16.56 7.24
N ARG A 112 1.70 15.89 7.15
CA ARG A 112 0.70 16.18 6.12
C ARG A 112 -0.36 17.14 6.65
N PRO A 113 -0.58 18.32 6.03
CA PRO A 113 -1.68 19.19 6.42
C PRO A 113 -3.02 18.49 6.15
N ASN A 114 -3.91 18.45 7.14
CA ASN A 114 -5.30 18.00 7.07
C ASN A 114 -6.18 18.93 6.19
N ALA A 115 -5.67 19.36 5.03
CA ALA A 115 -6.34 20.36 4.21
C ALA A 115 -7.53 19.80 3.40
N ASN A 116 -7.67 18.47 3.30
CA ASN A 116 -8.68 17.82 2.45
C ASN A 116 -9.60 16.83 3.21
N ALA A 117 -9.53 16.77 4.54
CA ALA A 117 -10.33 15.83 5.34
C ALA A 117 -11.86 16.08 5.25
N SER A 118 -12.30 17.24 4.73
CA SER A 118 -13.72 17.63 4.74
C SER A 118 -14.30 17.96 3.35
N SER A 119 -13.55 17.87 2.26
CA SER A 119 -14.08 18.20 0.93
C SER A 119 -14.76 16.99 0.28
N ARG A 120 -15.98 16.68 0.73
CA ARG A 120 -16.91 15.80 0.01
C ARG A 120 -17.20 16.36 -1.39
N PRO A 121 -17.13 15.55 -2.47
CA PRO A 121 -17.68 15.92 -3.76
C PRO A 121 -19.22 15.97 -3.68
N ASP A 122 -19.80 17.07 -4.12
CA ASP A 122 -21.23 17.30 -4.27
C ASP A 122 -21.75 16.67 -5.57
N TRP A 123 -21.90 15.33 -5.57
CA TRP A 123 -22.70 14.61 -6.55
C TRP A 123 -23.34 13.33 -5.98
#